data_AF-A0A5D4RL15-F1
#
_entry.id   AF-A0A5D4RL15-F1
#
_cell.length_a   1.000
_cell.length_b   1.000
_cell.length_c   1.000
_cell.angle_alpha   90.00
_cell.angle_beta   90.00
_cell.angle_gamma   90.00
#
_symmetry.space_group_name_H-M   'P 1'
#
loop_
_entity.id
_entity.type
_entity.pdbx_description
1 polymer ?
#
loop_
_entity_poly.entity_id
_entity_poly.type
_entity_poly.pdbx_seq_one_letter_code
_entity_poly.pdbx_strand_id
1 'polypeptide(L)'
;MATHQEKKEIRIEINNLLSSECGTCEYRTGYDHMSYCIRECPIGRKMQELSSRLVRDSKQTLMPLEERPLKAGSWSKEEELYLLNHSRHFSIAHLAMRLRRSPSTVTAKLHSLRKNQRGQAG
;
A
#
# COMPACT_ATOMS: atom_id res chain seq x y z
N MET A 1 -12.07 19.02 -4.93
CA MET A 1 -12.32 17.65 -4.47
C MET A 1 -12.95 16.91 -5.63
N ALA A 2 -12.24 15.99 -6.28
CA ALA A 2 -12.82 15.19 -7.35
C ALA A 2 -13.86 14.22 -6.78
N THR A 3 -15.01 14.19 -7.45
CA THR A 3 -16.13 13.30 -7.22
C THR A 3 -15.73 11.84 -7.44
N HIS A 4 -16.56 10.91 -6.94
CA HIS A 4 -16.35 9.48 -7.15
C HIS A 4 -16.28 9.11 -8.65
N GLN A 5 -17.06 9.81 -9.48
CA GLN A 5 -17.12 9.62 -10.92
C GLN A 5 -15.81 10.07 -11.59
N GLU A 6 -15.28 11.24 -11.26
CA GLU A 6 -14.01 11.73 -11.80
C GLU A 6 -12.82 10.82 -11.44
N LYS A 7 -12.81 10.25 -10.23
CA LYS A 7 -11.76 9.29 -9.83
C LYS A 7 -11.84 7.99 -10.63
N LYS A 8 -13.05 7.54 -10.97
CA LYS A 8 -13.27 6.36 -11.81
C LYS A 8 -12.78 6.63 -13.23
N GLU A 9 -13.10 7.80 -13.79
CA GLU A 9 -12.65 8.23 -15.12
C GLU A 9 -11.13 8.32 -15.20
N ILE A 10 -10.48 8.92 -14.20
CA ILE A 10 -9.01 8.99 -14.15
C ILE A 10 -8.39 7.58 -14.11
N ARG A 11 -8.97 6.63 -13.35
CA ARG A 11 -8.46 5.24 -13.32
C ARG A 11 -8.64 4.52 -14.66
N ILE A 12 -9.73 4.79 -15.37
CA ILE A 12 -9.96 4.24 -16.71
C ILE A 12 -8.94 4.83 -17.69
N GLU A 13 -8.71 6.14 -17.63
CA GLU A 13 -7.74 6.81 -18.50
C GLU A 13 -6.31 6.29 -18.27
N ILE A 14 -5.90 6.08 -17.02
CA ILE A 14 -4.60 5.47 -16.70
C ILE A 14 -4.50 4.05 -17.26
N ASN A 15 -5.53 3.21 -17.11
CA ASN A 15 -5.52 1.86 -17.67
C ASN A 15 -5.43 1.87 -19.19
N ASN A 16 -6.16 2.77 -19.85
CA ASN A 16 -6.09 2.89 -21.30
C ASN A 16 -4.68 3.27 -21.77
N LEU A 17 -4.04 4.26 -21.12
CA LEU A 17 -2.66 4.65 -21.43
C LEU A 17 -1.67 3.48 -21.23
N LEU A 18 -1.87 2.67 -20.19
CA LEU A 18 -1.03 1.48 -19.94
C LEU A 18 -1.25 0.39 -20.99
N SER A 19 -2.48 0.18 -21.42
CA SER A 19 -2.85 -0.87 -22.38
C SER A 19 -2.52 -0.50 -23.83
N SER A 20 -2.76 0.75 -24.25
CA SER A 20 -2.52 1.20 -25.63
C SER A 20 -1.09 1.67 -25.84
N GLU A 21 -0.61 2.59 -25.00
CA GLU A 21 0.66 3.29 -25.26
C GLU A 21 1.85 2.56 -24.63
N CYS A 22 1.72 2.10 -23.38
CA CYS A 22 2.79 1.31 -22.76
C CYS A 22 2.78 -0.13 -23.28
N GLY A 23 1.65 -0.63 -23.76
CA GLY A 23 1.46 -1.97 -24.34
C GLY A 23 2.58 -2.36 -25.30
N THR A 24 2.91 -1.45 -26.21
CA THR A 24 3.86 -1.60 -27.30
C THR A 24 5.15 -0.80 -27.11
N CYS A 25 5.39 -0.24 -25.92
CA CYS A 25 6.54 0.62 -25.67
C CYS A 25 7.85 -0.18 -25.65
N GLU A 26 8.83 0.24 -26.46
CA GLU A 26 10.15 -0.39 -26.55
C GLU A 26 10.92 -0.37 -25.22
N TYR A 27 10.69 0.66 -24.42
CA TYR A 27 11.31 0.81 -23.10
C TYR A 27 10.62 -0.01 -22.01
N ARG A 28 9.45 -0.63 -22.27
CA ARG A 28 8.67 -1.35 -21.23
C ARG A 28 9.45 -2.49 -20.58
N THR A 29 10.25 -3.20 -21.36
CA THR A 29 11.05 -4.36 -20.91
C THR A 29 12.53 -4.03 -20.77
N GLY A 30 12.93 -2.78 -21.08
CA GLY A 30 14.32 -2.34 -21.05
C GLY A 30 14.82 -2.03 -19.64
N TYR A 31 16.13 -2.10 -19.45
CA TYR A 31 16.79 -1.73 -18.19
C TYR A 31 16.53 -0.25 -17.83
N ASP A 32 16.45 0.61 -18.85
CA ASP A 32 16.19 2.04 -18.71
C ASP A 32 14.70 2.39 -18.58
N HIS A 33 13.80 1.39 -18.53
CA HIS A 33 12.36 1.59 -18.35
C HIS A 33 12.06 2.59 -17.25
N MET A 34 12.69 2.40 -16.08
CA MET A 34 12.39 3.20 -14.90
C MET A 34 12.92 4.63 -15.02
N SER A 35 14.09 4.85 -15.64
CA SER A 35 14.63 6.21 -15.79
C SER A 35 13.84 6.97 -16.85
N TYR A 36 13.60 6.35 -18.00
CA TYR A 36 12.93 6.96 -19.14
C TYR A 36 11.45 7.21 -18.85
N CYS A 37 10.70 6.21 -18.36
CA CYS A 37 9.27 6.36 -18.09
C CYS A 37 8.97 7.37 -16.96
N ILE A 38 9.92 7.61 -16.06
CA ILE A 38 9.75 8.58 -14.97
C ILE A 38 10.16 9.98 -15.40
N ARG A 39 11.23 10.14 -16.19
CA ARG A 39 11.85 11.46 -16.45
C ARG A 39 11.56 12.04 -17.83
N GLU A 40 11.40 11.19 -18.84
CA GLU A 40 11.45 11.63 -20.24
C GLU A 40 10.16 11.28 -20.99
N CYS A 41 9.58 10.11 -20.71
CA CYS A 41 8.40 9.61 -21.41
C CYS A 41 7.19 10.55 -21.26
N PRO A 42 6.57 10.99 -22.37
CA PRO A 42 5.40 11.87 -22.33
C PRO A 42 4.17 11.16 -21.72
N ILE A 43 4.00 9.87 -21.98
CA ILE A 43 2.92 9.06 -21.39
C ILE A 43 3.14 8.90 -19.89
N GLY A 44 4.39 8.66 -19.48
CA GLY A 44 4.80 8.63 -18.08
C GLY A 44 4.45 9.92 -17.34
N ARG A 45 4.76 11.09 -17.92
CA ARG A 45 4.37 12.39 -17.37
C ARG A 45 2.85 12.55 -17.25
N LYS A 46 2.09 12.17 -18.28
CA LYS A 46 0.62 12.22 -18.25
C LYS A 46 0.05 11.32 -17.14
N MET A 47 0.61 10.12 -16.96
CA MET A 47 0.22 9.22 -15.88
C MET A 47 0.53 9.78 -14.49
N GLN A 48 1.69 10.43 -14.32
CA GLN A 48 2.04 11.10 -13.07
C GLN A 48 1.07 12.24 -12.74
N GLU A 49 0.63 13.01 -13.74
CA GLU A 49 -0.36 14.08 -13.55
C GLU A 49 -1.73 13.53 -13.13
N LEU A 50 -2.24 12.53 -13.86
CA LEU A 50 -3.49 11.84 -13.54
C LEU A 50 -3.46 11.21 -12.13
N SER A 51 -2.34 10.55 -11.79
CA SER A 51 -2.12 9.99 -10.47
C SER A 51 -2.06 11.07 -9.39
N SER A 52 -1.42 12.20 -9.67
CA SER A 52 -1.36 13.34 -8.74
C SER A 52 -2.74 13.91 -8.43
N ARG A 53 -3.67 13.87 -9.39
CA ARG A 53 -5.08 14.27 -9.16
C ARG A 53 -5.81 13.30 -8.24
N LEU A 54 -5.52 12.00 -8.32
CA LEU A 54 -6.04 11.01 -7.38
C LEU A 54 -5.47 11.21 -5.97
N VAL A 55 -4.17 11.51 -5.86
CA VAL A 55 -3.46 11.65 -4.58
C VAL A 55 -3.90 12.89 -3.81
N ARG A 56 -4.13 14.03 -4.49
CA ARG A 56 -4.58 15.28 -3.84
C ARG A 56 -5.93 15.16 -3.15
N ASP A 57 -6.80 14.25 -3.59
CA ASP A 57 -8.12 14.02 -2.98
C ASP A 57 -8.15 12.90 -1.95
N SER A 58 -7.17 12.00 -1.97
CA SER A 58 -6.94 11.16 -0.82
C SER A 58 -6.34 12.04 0.27
N LYS A 59 -7.13 12.37 1.29
CA LYS A 59 -6.64 12.76 2.63
C LYS A 59 -5.77 11.66 3.29
N GLN A 60 -5.16 10.75 2.52
CA GLN A 60 -4.01 9.98 2.96
C GLN A 60 -2.75 10.84 2.79
N THR A 61 -2.69 11.80 3.72
CA THR A 61 -1.49 12.14 4.48
C THR A 61 -0.22 12.43 3.68
N LEU A 62 -0.04 13.72 3.41
CA LEU A 62 1.24 14.39 3.12
C LEU A 62 2.31 14.24 4.22
N MET A 63 2.09 13.40 5.24
CA MET A 63 3.10 13.11 6.25
C MET A 63 3.90 11.87 5.84
N PRO A 64 5.25 11.94 5.88
CA PRO A 64 6.14 10.79 5.81
C PRO A 64 5.61 9.62 6.64
N LEU A 65 5.81 8.39 6.15
CA LEU A 65 5.24 7.18 6.76
C LEU A 65 5.68 7.04 8.24
N GLU A 66 6.84 7.61 8.58
CA GLU A 66 7.50 7.66 9.89
C GLU A 66 6.83 8.61 10.89
N GLU A 67 6.15 9.66 10.41
CA GLU A 67 5.57 10.71 11.28
C GLU A 67 4.10 10.48 11.61
N ARG A 68 3.47 9.44 11.03
CA ARG A 68 2.04 9.22 11.26
C ARG A 68 1.83 8.55 12.62
N PRO A 69 0.83 8.98 13.40
CA PRO A 69 0.55 8.40 14.71
C PRO A 69 0.25 6.90 14.58
N LEU A 70 0.83 6.13 15.50
CA LEU A 70 0.55 4.70 15.61
C LEU A 70 -0.93 4.49 15.92
N LYS A 71 -1.53 3.46 15.34
CA LYS A 71 -2.91 3.09 15.62
C LYS A 71 -3.04 2.65 17.08
N ALA A 72 -3.83 3.39 17.85
CA ALA A 72 -4.29 2.98 19.17
C ALA A 72 -5.69 2.34 19.07
N GLY A 73 -6.02 1.40 19.97
CA GLY A 73 -7.36 0.80 20.06
C GLY A 73 -7.49 -0.64 19.57
N SER A 74 -8.71 -1.05 19.26
CA SER A 74 -9.08 -2.45 18.95
C SER A 74 -8.35 -3.01 17.74
N TRP A 75 -8.11 -4.32 17.75
CA TRP A 75 -7.55 -5.06 16.63
C TRP A 75 -8.68 -5.48 15.69
N SER A 76 -8.53 -5.20 14.40
CA SER A 76 -9.41 -5.72 13.37
C SER A 76 -9.12 -7.19 13.06
N LYS A 77 -10.10 -7.91 12.51
CA LYS A 77 -9.95 -9.32 12.12
C LYS A 77 -8.85 -9.49 11.06
N GLU A 78 -8.71 -8.51 10.17
CA GLU A 78 -7.69 -8.49 9.13
C GLU A 78 -6.28 -8.31 9.73
N GLU A 79 -6.13 -7.43 10.73
CA GLU A 79 -4.85 -7.25 11.44
C GLU A 79 -4.46 -8.52 12.20
N GLU A 80 -5.43 -9.20 12.83
CA GLU A 80 -5.19 -10.47 13.51
C GLU A 80 -4.79 -11.59 12.54
N LEU A 81 -5.51 -11.74 11.43
CA LEU A 81 -5.20 -12.71 10.39
C LEU A 81 -3.81 -12.45 9.79
N TYR A 82 -3.47 -11.19 9.55
CA TYR A 82 -2.15 -10.80 9.08
C TYR A 82 -1.06 -11.25 10.06
N LEU A 83 -1.22 -10.96 11.35
CA LEU A 83 -0.27 -11.39 12.38
C LEU A 83 -0.11 -12.92 12.42
N LEU A 84 -1.20 -13.67 12.34
CA LEU A 84 -1.15 -15.13 12.36
C LEU A 84 -0.37 -15.70 11.18
N ASN A 85 -0.63 -15.22 9.97
CA ASN A 85 0.00 -15.73 8.75
C ASN A 85 1.48 -15.33 8.61
N HIS A 86 1.84 -14.15 9.12
CA HIS A 86 3.14 -13.54 8.85
C HIS A 86 4.11 -13.60 10.04
N SER A 87 3.66 -13.96 11.25
CA SER A 87 4.50 -13.98 12.45
C SER A 87 5.67 -14.97 12.44
N ARG A 88 5.65 -15.97 11.55
CA ARG A 88 6.76 -16.92 11.38
C ARG A 88 7.82 -16.43 10.39
N HIS A 89 7.44 -15.54 9.47
CA HIS A 89 8.27 -15.11 8.36
C HIS A 89 8.86 -13.71 8.56
N PHE A 90 8.23 -12.89 9.41
CA PHE A 90 8.59 -11.49 9.58
C PHE A 90 8.87 -11.14 11.05
N SER A 91 9.83 -10.24 11.26
CA SER A 91 10.18 -9.73 12.58
C SER A 91 9.07 -8.85 13.16
N ILE A 92 9.05 -8.69 14.49
CA ILE A 92 8.11 -7.82 15.19
C ILE A 92 8.18 -6.38 14.65
N ALA A 93 9.39 -5.88 14.36
CA ALA A 93 9.58 -4.55 13.79
C ALA A 93 8.91 -4.41 12.41
N HIS A 94 9.05 -5.43 11.55
CA HIS A 94 8.40 -5.45 10.25
C HIS A 94 6.88 -5.48 10.37
N LEU A 95 6.34 -6.32 11.25
CA LEU A 95 4.91 -6.42 11.50
C LEU A 95 4.34 -5.11 12.08
N ALA A 96 5.05 -4.50 13.03
CA ALA A 96 4.71 -3.22 13.64
C ALA A 96 4.65 -2.09 12.60
N MET A 97 5.66 -2.01 11.73
CA MET A 97 5.70 -1.06 10.63
C MET A 97 4.53 -1.28 9.67
N ARG A 98 4.27 -2.52 9.26
CA ARG A 98 3.20 -2.83 8.31
C ARG A 98 1.81 -2.52 8.87
N LEU A 99 1.56 -2.85 10.14
CA LEU A 99 0.28 -2.65 10.81
C LEU A 99 0.14 -1.25 11.42
N ARG A 100 1.23 -0.48 11.44
CA ARG A 100 1.33 0.85 12.05
C ARG A 100 0.95 0.83 13.53
N ARG A 101 1.46 -0.17 14.22
CA ARG A 101 1.25 -0.43 15.65
C ARG A 101 2.61 -0.39 16.35
N SER A 102 2.63 -0.15 17.66
CA SER A 102 3.89 -0.24 18.39
C SER A 102 4.41 -1.69 18.41
N PRO A 103 5.73 -1.91 18.38
CA PRO A 103 6.31 -3.25 18.56
C PRO A 103 5.80 -3.94 19.82
N SER A 104 5.62 -3.18 20.92
CA SER A 104 5.09 -3.69 22.18
C SER A 104 3.66 -4.23 22.07
N THR A 105 2.77 -3.51 21.37
CA THR A 105 1.37 -3.95 21.18
C THR A 105 1.26 -5.13 20.24
N VAL A 106 2.12 -5.21 19.21
CA VAL A 106 2.22 -6.37 18.32
C VAL A 106 2.66 -7.61 19.09
N THR A 107 3.71 -7.50 19.91
CA THR A 107 4.17 -8.62 20.76
C THR A 107 3.07 -9.10 21.69
N ALA A 108 2.40 -8.18 22.39
CA ALA A 108 1.29 -8.51 23.28
C ALA A 108 0.14 -9.22 22.54
N LYS A 109 -0.21 -8.73 21.36
CA LYS A 109 -1.28 -9.32 20.55
C LYS A 109 -0.91 -10.72 20.04
N LEU A 110 0.31 -10.91 19.54
CA LEU A 110 0.79 -12.22 19.10
C LEU A 110 0.79 -13.24 20.24
N HIS A 111 1.19 -12.83 21.45
CA HIS A 111 1.13 -13.69 22.62
C HIS A 111 -0.31 -14.11 22.94
N SER A 112 -1.26 -13.15 22.92
CA SER A 112 -2.69 -13.43 23.12
C SER A 112 -3.27 -14.37 22.06
N LEU A 113 -2.96 -14.14 20.78
CA LEU A 113 -3.42 -14.99 19.68
C LEU A 113 -2.91 -16.43 19.80
N ARG A 114 -1.63 -16.61 20.16
CA ARG A 114 -1.03 -17.95 20.38
C ARG A 114 -1.63 -18.66 21.59
N LYS A 115 -1.95 -17.94 22.67
CA LYS A 115 -2.64 -18.52 23.84
C LYS A 115 -4.03 -19.01 23.46
N ASN A 116 -4.78 -18.22 22.70
CA ASN A 116 -6.13 -18.58 22.27
C ASN A 116 -6.15 -19.78 21.29
N GLN A 117 -5.11 -19.94 20.46
CA GLN A 117 -4.97 -21.11 19.60
C GLN A 117 -4.67 -22.40 20.38
N ARG A 118 -3.93 -22.33 21.49
CA ARG A 118 -3.66 -23.50 22.34
C ARG A 118 -4.87 -23.93 23.17
N GLY A 119 -5.79 -23.02 23.47
CA GLY A 119 -7.03 -23.31 24.21
C GLY A 119 -8.17 -23.89 23.36
N GLN A 120 -8.04 -23.94 22.03
CA GLN A 120 -9.02 -24.57 21.13
C GLN A 120 -8.60 -25.98 20.65
N ALA A 121 -7.45 -26.47 21.11
CA ALA A 121 -6.91 -27.80 20.78
C ALA A 121 -6.90 -28.75 21.98
N GLY A 122 -7.71 -28.47 23.01
CA GLY A 122 -7.90 -29.30 24.20
C GLY A 122 -9.37 -29.58 24.44
#